data_AF-A0AAF0KFT7-F1
#
_entry.id   AF-A0AAF0KFT7-F1
#
_cell.length_a   1.000
_cell.length_b   1.000
_cell.length_c   1.000
_cell.angle_alpha   90.00
_cell.angle_beta   90.00
_cell.angle_gamma   90.00
#
_symmetry.space_group_name_H-M   'P 1'
#
loop_
_entity.id
_entity.type
_entity.pdbx_description
1 polymer ?
#
loop_
_entity_poly.entity_id
_entity_poly.type
_entity_poly.pdbx_seq_one_letter_code
_entity_poly.pdbx_strand_id
1 'polypeptide(L)' 'MENVCPENKQTPTNVAGYILQCHGGNALAAIEAMQEEIEHLQHQLSLAVAAMGRGYTRGWVPGDEGDTRSCSTT' A
#
# COMPACT_ATOMS: atom_id res chain seq x y z
N MET A 1 14.07 9.20 13.01
CA MET A 1 13.98 8.25 11.88
C MET A 1 12.83 8.72 11.04
N GLU A 2 13.14 9.47 9.97
CA GLU A 2 12.14 9.91 9.01
C GLU A 2 11.62 8.68 8.27
N ASN A 3 10.31 8.45 8.36
CA ASN A 3 9.65 7.50 7.48
C ASN A 3 9.64 8.14 6.10
N VAL A 4 10.69 7.90 5.32
CA VAL A 4 10.72 8.26 3.90
C VAL A 4 9.65 7.39 3.23
N CYS A 5 8.44 7.93 3.10
CA CYS A 5 7.56 7.48 2.03
C CYS A 5 8.34 7.78 0.75
N PRO A 6 8.74 6.79 -0.05
CA PRO A 6 9.37 7.09 -1.33
C PRO A 6 8.34 7.88 -2.12
N GLU A 7 8.54 9.19 -2.23
CA GLU A 7 7.74 10.01 -3.11
C GLU A 7 8.07 9.53 -4.51
N ASN A 8 7.16 8.72 -5.06
CA ASN A 8 7.28 8.19 -6.40
C ASN A 8 7.06 9.36 -7.39
N LYS A 9 8.09 10.22 -7.51
CA LYS A 9 8.19 11.27 -8.52
C LYS A 9 8.55 10.64 -9.86
N GLN A 10 7.75 9.69 -10.31
CA GLN A 10 7.78 9.32 -11.71
C GLN A 10 7.02 10.42 -12.44
N THR A 11 7.77 11.24 -13.18
CA THR A 11 7.27 11.99 -14.33
C THR A 11 6.20 11.17 -15.04
N PRO A 12 5.09 11.76 -15.56
CA PRO A 12 4.03 10.98 -16.18
C PRO A 12 4.52 10.42 -17.52
N THR A 13 5.36 9.40 -17.46
CA THR A 13 5.34 8.29 -18.40
C THR A 13 3.88 7.93 -18.48
N ASN A 14 3.29 8.05 -19.66
CA ASN A 14 1.89 7.71 -19.86
C ASN A 14 1.74 6.23 -19.50
N VAL A 15 1.41 5.93 -18.24
CA VAL A 15 1.44 4.58 -17.66
C VAL A 15 0.50 3.70 -18.47
N ALA A 16 -0.66 4.23 -18.84
CA ALA A 16 -1.61 3.59 -19.73
C ALA A 16 -0.99 3.22 -21.09
N GLY A 17 -0.22 4.11 -21.70
CA GLY A 17 0.46 3.90 -22.98
C GLY A 17 1.58 2.87 -22.89
N TYR A 18 2.32 2.85 -21.77
CA TYR A 18 3.31 1.80 -21.49
C TYR A 18 2.63 0.44 -21.32
N ILE A 19 1.60 0.36 -20.50
CA ILE A 19 0.81 -0.87 -20.28
C ILE A 19 0.24 -1.35 -21.63
N LEU A 20 -0.38 -0.46 -22.41
CA LEU A 20 -0.93 -0.80 -23.71
C LEU A 20 0.15 -1.33 -24.67
N GLN A 21 1.36 -0.76 -24.65
CA GLN A 21 2.50 -1.25 -25.42
C GLN A 21 2.95 -2.64 -24.98
N CYS A 22 3.00 -2.92 -23.67
CA CYS A 22 3.32 -4.26 -23.13
C CYS A 22 2.33 -5.33 -23.62
N HIS A 23 1.08 -4.94 -23.85
CA HIS A 23 0.03 -5.81 -24.40
C HIS A 23 -0.12 -5.70 -25.93
N GLY A 24 0.89 -5.18 -26.64
CA GLY A 24 0.91 -5.12 -28.10
C GLY A 24 -0.22 -4.27 -28.71
N GLY A 25 -0.73 -3.28 -27.97
CA GLY A 25 -1.89 -2.47 -28.39
C GLY A 25 -3.25 -3.09 -28.05
N ASN A 26 -3.30 -4.27 -27.43
CA ASN A 26 -4.55 -4.89 -27.02
C ASN A 26 -5.03 -4.30 -25.68
N ALA A 27 -5.93 -3.32 -25.77
CA ALA A 27 -6.50 -2.65 -24.60
C ALA A 27 -7.33 -3.59 -23.71
N LEU A 28 -8.01 -4.59 -24.28
CA LEU A 28 -8.81 -5.54 -23.50
C LEU A 28 -7.91 -6.41 -22.62
N ALA A 29 -6.86 -7.00 -23.22
CA ALA A 29 -5.89 -7.82 -22.50
C ALA A 29 -5.13 -7.02 -21.43
N ALA A 30 -4.85 -5.75 -21.69
CA ALA A 30 -4.25 -4.84 -20.70
C ALA A 30 -5.18 -4.61 -19.49
N ILE A 31 -6.47 -4.39 -19.73
CA ILE A 31 -7.45 -4.17 -18.66
C ILE A 31 -7.66 -5.44 -17.85
N GLU A 32 -7.78 -6.60 -18.50
CA GLU A 32 -7.90 -7.90 -17.83
C GLU A 32 -6.70 -8.17 -16.91
N ALA A 33 -5.48 -7.95 -17.40
CA ALA A 33 -4.26 -8.11 -16.61
C ALA A 33 -4.21 -7.15 -15.39
N MET A 34 -4.63 -5.90 -15.56
CA MET A 34 -4.70 -4.94 -14.44
C MET A 34 -5.75 -5.34 -13.40
N GLN A 35 -6.88 -5.90 -13.82
CA GLN A 35 -7.90 -6.39 -12.89
C GLN A 35 -7.35 -7.56 -12.06
N GLU A 36 -6.65 -8.50 -12.69
CA GLU A 36 -6.00 -9.62 -12.01
C GLU A 36 -4.95 -9.15 -10.99
N GLU A 37 -4.10 -8.18 -11.36
CA GLU A 37 -3.13 -7.59 -10.42
C GLU A 37 -3.81 -6.90 -9.23
N ILE A 38 -4.90 -6.15 -9.46
CA ILE A 38 -5.65 -5.48 -8.39
C ILE A 38 -6.25 -6.52 -7.43
N GLU A 39 -6.89 -7.56 -7.95
CA GLU A 39 -7.45 -8.64 -7.14
C GLU A 39 -6.37 -9.33 -6.32
N HIS A 40 -5.20 -9.58 -6.93
CA HIS A 40 -4.06 -10.16 -6.25
C HIS A 40 -3.55 -9.28 -5.10
N LEU A 41 -3.40 -7.97 -5.32
CA LEU A 41 -2.95 -7.02 -4.30
C LEU A 41 -3.98 -6.89 -3.17
N GLN A 42 -5.27 -6.85 -3.48
CA GLN A 42 -6.33 -6.84 -2.48
C GLN A 42 -6.31 -8.11 -1.62
N HIS A 43 -6.07 -9.26 -2.25
CA HIS A 43 -5.93 -10.53 -1.53
C HIS A 43 -4.72 -10.50 -0.59
N GLN A 44 -3.55 -10.07 -1.07
CA GLN A 44 -2.35 -9.93 -0.23
C GLN A 44 -2.57 -8.97 0.94
N LEU A 45 -3.22 -7.83 0.69
CA LEU A 45 -3.53 -6.86 1.74
C LEU A 45 -4.49 -7.45 2.77
N SER A 46 -5.54 -8.16 2.32
CA SER A 46 -6.47 -8.85 3.20
C SER A 46 -5.76 -9.87 4.10
N LEU A 47 -4.85 -10.67 3.53
CA LEU A 47 -4.02 -11.60 4.29
C LEU A 47 -3.13 -10.89 5.30
N ALA A 48 -2.45 -9.82 4.89
CA ALA A 48 -1.61 -9.03 5.77
C ALA A 48 -2.43 -8.42 6.93
N VAL A 49 -3.61 -7.86 6.63
CA VAL A 49 -4.54 -7.32 7.63
C VAL A 49 -5.05 -8.41 8.57
N ALA A 50 -5.38 -9.59 8.06
CA ALA A 50 -5.81 -10.71 8.88
C ALA A 50 -4.67 -11.25 9.78
N ALA A 51 -3.44 -11.30 9.26
CA ALA A 51 -2.24 -11.71 9.99
C ALA A 51 -1.83 -10.67 11.05
N MET A 52 -2.02 -9.39 10.76
CA MET A 52 -1.98 -8.29 11.74
C MET A 52 -3.23 -8.39 12.65
N GLY A 53 -3.25 -9.40 13.53
CA GLY A 53 -4.38 -9.65 14.41
C GLY A 53 -4.79 -8.45 15.27
N ARG A 54 -5.91 -8.55 15.99
CA ARG A 54 -6.50 -7.45 16.82
C ARG A 54 -5.55 -6.74 17.81
N GLY A 55 -4.37 -7.31 18.09
CA GLY A 55 -3.35 -6.75 18.97
C GLY A 55 -2.19 -6.00 18.29
N TYR A 56 -2.05 -6.04 16.95
CA TYR A 56 -0.90 -5.48 16.24
C TYR A 56 -0.79 -3.94 16.36
N THR A 57 -1.91 -3.27 16.64
CA THR A 57 -1.98 -1.81 16.87
C THR A 57 -2.19 -1.42 18.34
N ARG A 58 -2.23 -2.37 19.30
CA ARG A 58 -2.36 -2.01 20.73
C ARG A 58 -1.07 -1.35 21.20
N GLY A 59 -1.16 -0.06 21.52
CA GLY A 59 -0.02 0.76 21.94
C GLY A 59 0.67 1.50 20.81
N TRP A 60 0.20 1.36 19.56
CA TRP A 60 0.67 2.22 18.48
C TRP A 60 -0.03 3.59 18.58
N VAL A 61 0.64 4.54 19.22
CA VAL A 61 0.34 5.97 19.12
C VAL A 61 1.35 6.52 18.11
N PRO A 62 0.93 7.07 16.96
CA PRO A 62 1.84 7.83 16.11
C PRO A 62 2.32 9.00 16.97
N GLY A 63 3.59 8.94 17.37
CA GLY A 63 4.20 9.96 18.20
C GLY A 63 4.24 11.24 17.41
N ASP A 64 3.28 12.14 17.67
CA ASP A 64 3.62 13.53 17.68
C ASP A 64 4.57 13.72 18.85
N GLU A 65 5.65 14.42 18.61
CA GLU A 65 6.78 14.57 19.51
C GLU A 65 6.32 15.30 20.79
N GLY A 66 5.93 14.51 21.80
CA GLY A 66 5.45 14.95 23.11
C GLY A 66 4.03 14.44 23.36
N ASP A 67 3.82 13.31 24.03
CA ASP A 67 3.95 13.21 25.48
C ASP A 67 3.83 11.74 25.88
N THR A 68 4.95 11.05 26.09
CA THR A 68 4.94 9.76 26.79
C THR A 68 4.91 10.01 28.29
N ARG A 69 3.73 10.34 28.84
CA ARG A 69 3.53 10.27 30.29
C ARG A 69 2.14 9.76 30.67
N SER A 70 2.08 8.44 30.90
CA SER A 70 1.76 7.86 32.20
C SER A 70 1.20 6.45 32.01
N CYS A 71 2.07 5.46 32.18
CA CYS A 71 1.63 4.16 32.67
C CYS A 71 1.35 4.35 34.17
N SER A 72 0.08 4.55 34.53
CA SER A 72 -0.35 4.50 35.94
C SER A 72 -0.83 3.10 36.24
N THR A 73 -0.03 2.37 37.00
CA THR A 73 -0.42 1.17 37.74
C THR A 73 -1.57 1.50 38.69
N THR A 74 -2.68 0.77 38.61
CA THR A 74 -3.46 0.28 39.76
C THR A 74 -4.24 -0.95 39.32
#